data_AF-A0A1V5M229-F1
#
_entry.id   AF-A0A1V5M229-F1
#
_cell.length_a   1.000
_cell.length_b   1.000
_cell.length_c   1.000
_cell.angle_alpha   90.00
_cell.angle_beta   90.00
_cell.angle_gamma   90.00
#
_symmetry.space_group_name_H-M   'P 1'
#
loop_
_entity.id
_entity.type
_entity.pdbx_description
1 polymer ?
#
loop_
_entity_poly.entity_id
_entity_poly.type
_entity_poly.pdbx_seq_one_letter_code
_entity_poly.pdbx_strand_id
1 'polypeptide(L)'
;MSRPINPWKVTGYKAGQNVVCKVMKAESGGYAVLIPKDNLPGFIQTAANHQPGEEVLAQFVCVHNNRILLSPLFSGTIGKGASLPVKSSKNWLEELENPDQQATSQGGFQGNYQEEAMGQTQSPFAPPSPDANEAYGSNSYGANGSNSYAENQMPSDAQQDMQAYQQYQMGTEYTQAPAEAYQNYQQESTDYAQGGHSAFAESQWQAPVEQTPTKRFRLRRAIDLVMPPVDQESLSVYQMKDYDLEWLITDLEGGMRTGCMKCTSEQQLSRSAVLLYKGKAVGCIYGCKSSPEARPTEESLTSMLNDLEATDAVVSVYDLPEDVTVAMSALFLGFPVERTEGMDAKSQFDFFMTYFTQNGSTACLAITLPSTKSTYLVFVHRGRFGGCFFVEEQIFTQDPNDIYKLFQVDPQARVEASLLQPEMTAPGARFGYSLSMAKQKRN
;
A
#
# COMPACT_ATOMS: atom_id res chain seq x y z
N MET A 1 34.87 -4.81 27.43
CA MET A 1 34.24 -4.86 26.09
C MET A 1 32.79 -5.25 26.28
N SER A 2 31.83 -4.43 25.85
CA SER A 2 30.40 -4.76 25.90
C SER A 2 30.11 -5.89 24.91
N ARG A 3 29.28 -6.85 25.29
CA ARG A 3 28.84 -7.92 24.38
C ARG A 3 28.14 -7.28 23.16
N PRO A 4 28.36 -7.79 21.93
CA PRO A 4 27.66 -7.28 20.76
C PRO A 4 26.15 -7.37 20.98
N ILE A 5 25.46 -6.29 20.65
CA ILE A 5 24.00 -6.27 20.74
C ILE A 5 23.50 -7.19 19.66
N ASN A 6 22.74 -8.19 20.08
CA ASN A 6 22.03 -9.01 19.13
C ASN A 6 20.90 -8.13 18.53
N PRO A 7 20.97 -7.76 17.24
CA PRO A 7 19.92 -6.94 16.62
C PRO A 7 18.55 -7.62 16.73
N TRP A 8 18.53 -8.95 16.83
CA TRP A 8 17.33 -9.78 16.98
C TRP A 8 16.70 -9.76 18.38
N LYS A 9 17.38 -9.22 19.41
CA LYS A 9 16.81 -9.02 20.75
C LYS A 9 16.21 -7.62 20.95
N VAL A 10 16.37 -6.73 19.97
CA VAL A 10 15.72 -5.42 19.95
C VAL A 10 14.29 -5.59 19.40
N THR A 11 13.55 -6.56 19.93
CA THR A 11 12.17 -6.80 19.51
C THR A 11 11.27 -5.71 20.12
N GLY A 12 10.48 -5.04 19.28
CA GLY A 12 9.51 -4.03 19.72
C GLY A 12 9.83 -2.58 19.36
N TYR A 13 10.91 -2.33 18.60
CA TYR A 13 11.17 -1.04 17.97
C TYR A 13 10.91 -1.11 16.46
N LYS A 14 10.05 -0.23 15.94
CA LYS A 14 9.77 -0.08 14.50
C LYS A 14 10.39 1.19 13.97
N ALA A 15 10.85 1.18 12.72
CA ALA A 15 11.23 2.40 12.00
C ALA A 15 10.10 3.43 12.10
N GLY A 16 10.44 4.65 12.52
CA GLY A 16 9.46 5.71 12.74
C GLY A 16 8.86 5.77 14.15
N GLN A 17 9.15 4.80 15.04
CA GLN A 17 8.60 4.80 16.40
C GLN A 17 9.27 5.85 17.28
N ASN A 18 8.48 6.60 18.03
CA ASN A 18 8.99 7.55 19.01
C ASN A 18 9.53 6.83 20.24
N VAL A 19 10.73 7.19 20.67
CA VAL A 19 11.46 6.60 21.78
C VAL A 19 12.03 7.72 22.65
N VAL A 20 11.84 7.61 23.96
CA VAL A 20 12.52 8.47 24.93
C VAL A 20 13.91 7.89 25.20
N CYS A 21 14.95 8.69 25.01
CA CYS A 21 16.33 8.31 25.27
C CYS A 21 17.00 9.32 26.20
N LYS A 22 17.94 8.85 27.01
CA LYS A 22 18.72 9.66 27.95
C LYS A 22 20.11 9.91 27.37
N VAL A 23 20.51 11.17 27.28
CA VAL A 23 21.82 11.57 26.78
C VAL A 23 22.91 11.12 27.75
N MET A 24 23.88 10.35 27.26
CA MET A 24 24.98 9.83 28.09
C MET A 24 26.23 10.69 27.95
N LYS A 25 26.63 11.01 26.71
CA LYS A 25 27.78 11.87 26.41
C LYS A 25 27.72 12.39 24.97
N ALA A 26 28.39 13.52 24.72
CA ALA A 26 28.62 14.00 23.36
C ALA A 26 29.60 13.08 22.62
N GLU A 27 29.35 12.85 21.34
CA GLU A 27 30.23 12.13 20.41
C GLU A 27 30.35 12.94 19.10
N SER A 28 31.28 12.57 18.21
CA SER A 28 31.45 13.30 16.95
C SER A 28 30.16 13.23 16.11
N GLY A 29 29.58 14.37 15.77
CA GLY A 29 28.35 14.47 14.97
C GLY A 29 27.03 14.24 15.72
N GLY A 30 27.04 14.08 17.05
CA GLY A 30 25.81 13.86 17.81
C GLY A 30 26.04 13.46 19.27
N TYR A 31 25.15 12.61 19.80
CA TYR A 31 25.23 12.16 21.19
C TYR A 31 25.04 10.65 21.30
N ALA A 32 25.83 10.03 22.18
CA ALA A 32 25.53 8.68 22.66
C ALA A 32 24.39 8.76 23.67
N VAL A 33 23.37 7.93 23.48
CA VAL A 33 22.18 7.89 24.31
C VAL A 33 21.90 6.49 24.84
N LEU A 34 21.07 6.38 25.86
CA LEU A 34 20.56 5.13 26.41
C LEU A 34 19.04 5.15 26.38
N ILE A 35 18.41 4.10 25.86
CA ILE A 35 16.96 3.95 25.94
C ILE A 35 16.64 3.28 27.28
N PRO A 36 16.06 3.99 28.27
CA PRO A 36 15.99 3.49 29.64
C PRO A 36 15.14 2.24 29.80
N LYS A 37 14.08 2.13 28.99
CA LYS A 37 13.11 1.02 29.03
C LYS A 37 13.77 -0.35 28.90
N ASP A 38 14.70 -0.47 27.95
CA ASP A 38 15.33 -1.75 27.58
C ASP A 38 16.85 -1.75 27.82
N ASN A 39 17.39 -0.66 28.39
CA ASN A 39 18.82 -0.46 28.65
C ASN A 39 19.68 -0.66 27.38
N LEU A 40 19.19 -0.17 26.24
CA LEU A 40 19.86 -0.31 24.95
C LEU A 40 20.62 0.98 24.59
N PRO A 41 21.91 0.90 24.20
CA PRO A 41 22.65 2.06 23.73
C PRO A 41 22.20 2.47 22.34
N GLY A 42 22.14 3.78 22.14
CA GLY A 42 21.83 4.39 20.86
C GLY A 42 22.75 5.56 20.53
N PHE A 43 22.57 6.10 19.34
CA PHE A 43 23.22 7.31 18.86
C PHE A 43 22.17 8.18 18.18
N ILE A 44 22.16 9.47 18.53
CA ILE A 44 21.30 10.47 17.90
C ILE A 44 22.16 11.48 17.16
N GLN A 45 21.93 11.63 15.86
CA GLN A 45 22.63 12.62 15.03
C GLN A 45 21.86 13.94 15.11
N THR A 46 22.43 14.94 15.78
CA THR A 46 21.79 16.25 15.96
C THR A 46 22.82 17.34 16.17
N ALA A 47 22.51 18.56 15.70
CA ALA A 47 23.29 19.77 15.96
C ALA A 47 22.81 20.51 17.23
N ALA A 48 21.71 20.06 17.85
CA ALA A 48 21.19 20.68 19.07
C ALA A 48 22.13 20.44 20.26
N ASN A 49 22.19 21.41 21.18
CA ASN A 49 22.99 21.31 22.39
C ASN A 49 22.20 20.58 23.49
N HIS A 50 22.60 19.36 23.83
CA HIS A 50 22.01 18.58 24.92
C HIS A 50 23.01 18.35 26.05
N GLN A 51 22.53 18.29 27.28
CA GLN A 51 23.35 18.01 28.45
C GLN A 51 23.33 16.51 28.80
N PRO A 52 24.46 15.92 29.26
CA PRO A 52 24.44 14.57 29.83
C PRO A 52 23.40 14.44 30.94
N GLY A 53 22.55 13.41 30.85
CA GLY A 53 21.43 13.17 31.75
C GLY A 53 20.08 13.69 31.26
N GLU A 54 20.05 14.55 30.23
CA GLU A 54 18.83 15.06 29.60
C GLU A 54 18.06 13.93 28.90
N GLU A 55 16.73 13.96 29.02
CA GLU A 55 15.84 13.05 28.29
C GLU A 55 15.34 13.74 27.01
N VAL A 56 15.52 13.06 25.88
CA VAL A 56 15.18 13.57 24.55
C VAL A 56 14.22 12.58 23.88
N LEU A 57 13.21 13.11 23.20
CA LEU A 57 12.32 12.32 22.36
C LEU A 57 12.91 12.23 20.94
N ALA A 58 13.12 11.01 20.47
CA ALA A 58 13.70 10.73 19.17
C ALA A 58 12.90 9.64 18.44
N GLN A 59 13.15 9.47 17.15
CA GLN A 59 12.50 8.48 16.31
C GLN A 59 13.48 7.36 15.98
N PHE A 60 13.06 6.11 16.18
CA PHE A 60 13.86 4.94 15.82
C PHE A 60 14.05 4.84 14.31
N VAL A 61 15.30 4.67 13.87
CA VAL A 61 15.66 4.50 12.46
C VAL A 61 16.03 3.05 12.18
N CYS A 62 17.17 2.57 12.69
CA CYS A 62 17.66 1.22 12.50
C CYS A 62 18.70 0.83 13.57
N VAL A 63 19.23 -0.40 13.51
CA VAL A 63 20.36 -0.85 14.35
C VAL A 63 21.63 -0.87 13.51
N HIS A 64 22.69 -0.17 13.95
CA HIS A 64 23.97 -0.11 13.25
C HIS A 64 25.14 -0.13 14.24
N ASN A 65 26.20 -0.88 13.95
CA ASN A 65 27.42 -0.98 14.80
C ASN A 65 27.14 -1.23 16.29
N ASN A 66 26.25 -2.19 16.60
CA ASN A 66 25.82 -2.51 17.98
C ASN A 66 25.21 -1.32 18.74
N ARG A 67 24.56 -0.38 18.05
CA ARG A 67 23.80 0.72 18.64
C ARG A 67 22.54 0.99 17.84
N ILE A 68 21.52 1.53 18.50
CA ILE A 68 20.31 2.00 17.83
C ILE A 68 20.54 3.40 17.26
N LEU A 69 20.26 3.60 15.98
CA LEU A 69 20.28 4.93 15.35
C LEU A 69 18.92 5.60 15.54
N LEU A 70 18.96 6.85 16.01
CA LEU A 70 17.80 7.67 16.29
C LEU A 70 17.87 9.00 15.54
N SER A 71 16.72 9.51 15.11
CA SER A 71 16.56 10.85 14.53
C SER A 71 15.86 11.79 15.53
N PRO A 72 16.34 13.01 15.79
CA PRO A 72 15.66 13.94 16.69
C PRO A 72 14.29 14.37 16.13
N LEU A 73 13.25 14.39 16.97
CA LEU A 73 11.91 14.87 16.57
C LEU A 73 11.78 16.40 16.64
N PHE A 74 12.62 17.07 17.44
CA PHE A 74 12.56 18.52 17.63
C PHE A 74 13.96 19.12 17.61
N SER A 75 14.24 19.94 16.58
CA SER A 75 15.48 20.73 16.48
C SER A 75 15.37 22.12 17.11
N GLY A 76 14.20 22.46 17.66
CA GLY A 76 13.93 23.76 18.28
C GLY A 76 14.13 23.72 19.79
N THR A 77 14.90 24.67 20.31
CA THR A 77 15.17 24.85 21.75
C THR A 77 13.85 25.02 22.52
N ILE A 78 13.34 23.94 23.13
CA ILE A 78 12.21 24.05 24.05
C ILE A 78 12.76 24.71 25.32
N GLY A 79 12.44 26.00 25.49
CA GLY A 79 12.76 26.73 26.72
C GLY A 79 12.20 25.99 27.93
N LYS A 80 13.03 25.82 28.97
CA LYS A 80 12.64 25.20 30.25
C LYS A 80 11.40 25.92 30.81
N GLY A 81 10.21 25.31 30.70
CA GLY A 81 8.99 25.84 31.32
C GLY A 81 7.65 25.56 30.62
N ALA A 82 7.59 24.94 29.44
CA ALA A 82 6.31 24.73 28.77
C ALA A 82 5.62 23.41 29.19
N SER A 83 4.55 23.52 29.99
CA SER A 83 3.49 22.51 30.04
C SER A 83 2.82 22.37 28.67
N LEU A 84 2.36 21.15 28.34
CA LEU A 84 1.70 20.78 27.09
C LEU A 84 0.71 21.84 26.57
N PRO A 85 0.84 22.35 25.33
CA PRO A 85 -0.12 23.28 24.78
C PRO A 85 -1.41 22.56 24.36
N VAL A 86 -2.53 23.18 24.74
CA VAL A 86 -3.89 22.91 24.31
C VAL A 86 -3.97 22.99 22.77
N LYS A 87 -4.68 22.03 22.18
CA LYS A 87 -4.91 21.89 20.72
C LYS A 87 -5.36 23.21 20.09
N SER A 88 -4.58 23.73 19.14
CA SER A 88 -5.05 24.74 18.19
C SER A 88 -5.57 24.05 16.93
N SER A 89 -6.81 24.37 16.56
CA SER A 89 -7.41 23.97 15.29
C SER A 89 -6.84 24.84 14.17
N LYS A 90 -6.04 24.24 13.29
CA LYS A 90 -5.62 24.88 12.03
C LYS A 90 -6.79 24.79 11.03
N ASN A 91 -7.23 25.94 10.51
CA ASN A 91 -8.26 26.02 9.48
C ASN A 91 -7.59 26.06 8.10
N TRP A 92 -7.66 24.94 7.39
CA TRP A 92 -7.02 24.76 6.07
C TRP A 92 -7.74 25.46 4.92
N LEU A 93 -8.89 26.09 5.18
CA LEU A 93 -9.71 26.71 4.16
C LEU A 93 -9.18 28.09 3.73
N GLU A 94 -8.49 28.82 4.61
CA GLU A 94 -7.91 30.14 4.29
C GLU A 94 -6.62 30.06 3.47
N GLU A 95 -5.94 28.91 3.44
CA GLU A 95 -4.65 28.73 2.76
C GLU A 95 -4.82 28.35 1.27
N LEU A 96 -6.05 28.04 0.85
CA LEU A 96 -6.40 27.73 -0.54
C LEU A 96 -6.88 28.94 -1.35
N GLU A 97 -7.22 30.06 -0.70
CA GLU A 97 -7.81 31.24 -1.37
C GLU A 97 -6.78 32.31 -1.82
N ASN A 98 -5.48 32.17 -1.53
CA ASN A 98 -4.47 33.14 -1.95
C ASN A 98 -3.13 32.51 -2.37
N PRO A 99 -3.02 31.94 -3.58
CA PRO A 99 -1.78 31.34 -4.08
C PRO A 99 -0.71 32.35 -4.57
N ASP A 100 -1.01 33.65 -4.64
CA ASP A 100 -0.16 34.63 -5.35
C ASP A 100 0.85 35.42 -4.48
N GLN A 101 1.01 35.13 -3.19
CA GLN A 101 1.88 35.93 -2.30
C GLN A 101 3.33 35.43 -2.11
N GLN A 102 3.81 34.41 -2.82
CA GLN A 102 5.17 33.87 -2.61
C GLN A 102 6.21 34.21 -3.68
N ALA A 103 6.00 35.25 -4.50
CA ALA A 103 6.97 35.63 -5.53
C ALA A 103 7.34 37.12 -5.54
N THR A 104 7.84 37.67 -4.42
CA THR A 104 8.63 38.92 -4.46
C THR A 104 9.45 39.12 -3.17
N SER A 105 10.73 38.74 -3.17
CA SER A 105 11.74 39.42 -2.36
C SER A 105 13.18 39.04 -2.78
N GLN A 106 13.67 39.65 -3.86
CA GLN A 106 15.10 39.95 -4.03
C GLN A 106 15.24 41.32 -4.70
N GLY A 107 16.02 42.21 -4.10
CA GLY A 107 16.62 43.37 -4.78
C GLY A 107 16.43 44.73 -4.11
N GLY A 108 17.46 45.17 -3.38
CA GLY A 108 18.16 46.44 -3.69
C GLY A 108 17.60 47.80 -3.24
N PHE A 109 18.49 48.52 -2.54
CA PHE A 109 18.76 49.98 -2.58
C PHE A 109 17.98 50.99 -1.70
N GLN A 110 18.80 51.66 -0.87
CA GLN A 110 18.85 53.06 -0.40
C GLN A 110 17.64 53.99 -0.56
N GLY A 111 17.35 54.75 0.53
CA GLY A 111 16.67 56.04 0.47
C GLY A 111 16.27 56.60 1.83
N ASN A 112 17.04 57.58 2.32
CA ASN A 112 16.72 58.51 3.40
C ASN A 112 15.43 59.31 3.13
N TYR A 113 14.68 59.68 4.18
CA TYR A 113 14.07 60.98 4.57
C TYR A 113 13.21 60.68 5.84
N GLN A 114 13.49 61.22 7.05
CA GLN A 114 12.96 62.46 7.64
C GLN A 114 11.44 62.64 7.38
N GLU A 115 10.54 62.89 8.34
CA GLU A 115 10.58 63.72 9.56
C GLU A 115 9.23 63.59 10.33
N GLU A 116 9.27 63.72 11.67
CA GLU A 116 8.24 64.22 12.64
C GLU A 116 6.78 63.67 12.63
N ALA A 117 6.06 63.48 13.75
CA ALA A 117 5.87 64.38 14.88
C ALA A 117 5.29 63.69 16.15
N MET A 118 5.36 64.46 17.23
CA MET A 118 5.05 64.21 18.64
C MET A 118 3.59 63.84 19.00
N GLY A 119 3.41 63.27 20.19
CA GLY A 119 2.13 63.35 20.93
C GLY A 119 2.03 62.49 22.19
N GLN A 120 2.54 63.01 23.31
CA GLN A 120 2.25 62.52 24.68
C GLN A 120 0.76 62.73 25.04
N THR A 121 0.15 61.85 25.85
CA THR A 121 -0.33 62.17 27.23
C THR A 121 -1.07 61.00 27.92
N GLN A 122 -0.57 60.68 29.11
CA GLN A 122 -1.24 60.47 30.41
C GLN A 122 -2.45 59.50 30.58
N SER A 123 -2.19 58.56 31.51
CA SER A 123 -2.99 57.68 32.39
C SER A 123 -4.05 58.41 33.26
N PRO A 124 -4.69 57.78 34.28
CA PRO A 124 -5.10 56.38 34.57
C PRO A 124 -6.61 56.30 34.96
N PHE A 125 -7.17 55.11 35.26
CA PHE A 125 -8.08 54.88 36.42
C PHE A 125 -8.53 53.40 36.48
N ALA A 126 -8.27 52.75 37.61
CA ALA A 126 -8.96 51.52 38.06
C ALA A 126 -10.26 51.90 38.80
N PRO A 127 -11.23 50.98 39.01
CA PRO A 127 -11.26 50.22 40.27
C PRO A 127 -11.88 48.80 40.18
N PRO A 128 -11.93 48.02 41.30
CA PRO A 128 -11.99 46.56 41.30
C PRO A 128 -13.26 45.89 41.88
N SER A 129 -13.27 44.55 41.83
CA SER A 129 -13.97 43.54 42.71
C SER A 129 -15.50 43.39 42.59
N PRO A 130 -16.15 42.34 43.18
CA PRO A 130 -15.66 41.12 43.87
C PRO A 130 -16.43 39.80 43.57
N ASP A 131 -16.01 38.77 44.31
CA ASP A 131 -16.48 37.39 44.55
C ASP A 131 -17.99 37.12 44.78
N ALA A 132 -18.40 35.87 44.47
CA ALA A 132 -19.32 35.00 45.22
C ALA A 132 -19.25 33.59 44.56
N ASN A 133 -18.72 32.51 45.12
CA ASN A 133 -18.97 31.77 46.35
C ASN A 133 -20.34 31.08 46.46
N GLU A 134 -20.31 29.85 47.00
CA GLU A 134 -21.40 28.92 47.33
C GLU A 134 -21.91 27.96 46.22
N ALA A 135 -22.33 26.71 46.47
CA ALA A 135 -22.06 25.66 47.47
C ALA A 135 -23.22 24.63 47.36
N TYR A 136 -22.89 23.35 47.52
CA TYR A 136 -23.77 22.22 47.91
C TYR A 136 -25.00 21.80 47.08
N GLY A 137 -25.12 20.48 46.87
CA GLY A 137 -26.39 19.85 46.46
C GLY A 137 -26.26 18.39 46.03
N SER A 138 -26.19 17.48 46.99
CA SER A 138 -26.20 16.01 46.85
C SER A 138 -27.61 15.41 46.66
N ASN A 139 -27.64 14.14 46.20
CA ASN A 139 -28.72 13.12 46.28
C ASN A 139 -29.89 13.24 45.28
N SER A 140 -30.58 12.19 44.82
CA SER A 140 -30.42 10.72 44.76
C SER A 140 -31.73 10.15 44.19
N TYR A 141 -31.68 9.00 43.49
CA TYR A 141 -32.76 8.01 43.22
C TYR A 141 -34.09 8.43 42.55
N GLY A 142 -34.53 7.62 41.57
CA GLY A 142 -35.96 7.34 41.39
C GLY A 142 -36.50 7.06 39.98
N ALA A 143 -36.60 5.77 39.66
CA ALA A 143 -37.75 5.08 39.05
C ALA A 143 -38.37 5.52 37.70
N ASN A 144 -38.42 4.53 36.79
CA ASN A 144 -39.55 4.08 35.95
C ASN A 144 -40.60 5.10 35.50
N GLY A 145 -40.66 5.29 34.18
CA GLY A 145 -41.80 5.87 33.48
C GLY A 145 -41.89 5.33 32.06
N SER A 146 -42.67 4.27 31.88
CA SER A 146 -43.24 3.83 30.61
C SER A 146 -44.06 4.95 29.99
N ASN A 147 -43.86 5.23 28.68
CA ASN A 147 -44.89 5.89 27.89
C ASN A 147 -44.82 5.48 26.42
N SER A 148 -45.94 4.91 26.00
CA SER A 148 -46.40 4.60 24.66
C SER A 148 -46.93 5.86 23.96
N TYR A 149 -46.48 6.14 22.73
CA TYR A 149 -47.18 6.94 21.72
C TYR A 149 -46.72 6.40 20.35
N ALA A 150 -47.60 5.81 19.55
CA ALA A 150 -48.59 6.44 18.67
C ALA A 150 -48.12 6.34 17.21
N GLU A 151 -48.59 5.27 16.60
CA GLU A 151 -49.08 5.16 15.22
C GLU A 151 -49.18 6.50 14.46
N ASN A 152 -48.36 6.64 13.41
CA ASN A 152 -48.60 7.59 12.34
C ASN A 152 -48.45 6.86 11.01
N GLN A 153 -49.59 6.64 10.38
CA GLN A 153 -49.75 6.21 9.00
C GLN A 153 -49.18 7.29 8.08
N MET A 154 -48.35 6.89 7.10
CA MET A 154 -47.97 7.74 5.98
C MET A 154 -48.54 7.20 4.66
N PRO A 155 -48.79 8.09 3.69
CA PRO A 155 -49.68 7.84 2.56
C PRO A 155 -48.96 7.12 1.42
N SER A 156 -49.75 6.31 0.70
CA SER A 156 -49.52 5.87 -0.66
C SER A 156 -49.37 7.06 -1.60
N ASP A 157 -48.30 7.08 -2.41
CA ASP A 157 -48.27 7.50 -3.82
C ASP A 157 -46.83 7.89 -4.23
N ALA A 158 -46.09 6.92 -4.80
CA ALA A 158 -45.00 7.12 -5.77
C ALA A 158 -44.29 5.77 -6.03
N GLN A 159 -44.96 4.85 -6.73
CA GLN A 159 -44.38 3.60 -7.23
C GLN A 159 -44.92 3.30 -8.64
N GLN A 160 -44.58 4.16 -9.59
CA GLN A 160 -44.71 3.89 -11.03
C GLN A 160 -43.56 4.60 -11.75
N ASP A 161 -42.42 3.91 -11.88
CA ASP A 161 -41.46 4.02 -12.99
C ASP A 161 -40.16 3.26 -12.66
N MET A 162 -40.18 1.93 -12.80
CA MET A 162 -38.97 1.10 -12.97
C MET A 162 -39.28 -0.36 -13.36
N GLN A 163 -40.13 -0.56 -14.39
CA GLN A 163 -40.35 -1.88 -15.00
C GLN A 163 -40.39 -1.80 -16.53
N ALA A 164 -39.32 -1.25 -17.14
CA ALA A 164 -39.24 -1.09 -18.60
C ALA A 164 -37.88 -1.43 -19.21
N TYR A 165 -37.04 -2.24 -18.56
CA TYR A 165 -35.82 -2.80 -19.19
C TYR A 165 -35.57 -4.24 -18.72
N GLN A 166 -36.43 -5.19 -19.12
CA GLN A 166 -36.08 -6.62 -19.03
C GLN A 166 -36.83 -7.52 -20.03
N GLN A 167 -37.14 -7.00 -21.22
CA GLN A 167 -37.88 -7.81 -22.20
C GLN A 167 -37.42 -7.53 -23.64
N TYR A 168 -36.22 -7.98 -24.00
CA TYR A 168 -35.85 -8.32 -25.37
C TYR A 168 -34.64 -9.28 -25.35
N GLN A 169 -34.90 -10.57 -25.48
CA GLN A 169 -34.09 -11.50 -26.29
C GLN A 169 -34.82 -12.85 -26.34
N MET A 170 -35.52 -13.08 -27.45
CA MET A 170 -36.02 -14.38 -27.88
C MET A 170 -35.55 -14.57 -29.32
N GLY A 171 -34.95 -15.74 -29.57
CA GLY A 171 -34.98 -16.39 -30.88
C GLY A 171 -33.67 -16.34 -31.66
N THR A 172 -32.92 -17.44 -31.61
CA THR A 172 -32.65 -18.23 -32.83
C THR A 172 -32.40 -19.69 -32.45
N GLU A 173 -33.17 -20.56 -33.11
CA GLU A 173 -33.15 -22.02 -33.05
C GLU A 173 -31.81 -22.60 -33.55
N TYR A 174 -31.32 -23.66 -32.92
CA TYR A 174 -30.63 -24.73 -33.64
C TYR A 174 -30.95 -26.11 -33.08
N THR A 175 -31.00 -27.02 -34.05
CA THR A 175 -31.51 -28.38 -34.16
C THR A 175 -30.86 -29.43 -33.23
N GLN A 176 -31.68 -30.40 -32.82
CA GLN A 176 -31.37 -31.61 -32.05
C GLN A 176 -30.45 -32.61 -32.77
N ALA A 177 -29.63 -33.33 -31.99
CA ALA A 177 -29.34 -34.77 -32.14
C ALA A 177 -28.88 -35.37 -30.79
N PRO A 178 -29.07 -36.69 -30.55
CA PRO A 178 -29.51 -37.20 -29.25
C PRO A 178 -28.43 -37.79 -28.33
N ALA A 179 -28.87 -38.00 -27.08
CA ALA A 179 -28.14 -38.44 -25.90
C ALA A 179 -28.03 -39.98 -25.75
N GLU A 180 -26.95 -40.41 -25.08
CA GLU A 180 -26.87 -41.61 -24.25
C GLU A 180 -26.38 -41.13 -22.86
N ALA A 181 -27.28 -41.04 -21.87
CA ALA A 181 -27.59 -42.06 -20.86
C ALA A 181 -26.43 -42.37 -19.89
N TYR A 182 -26.48 -41.84 -18.66
CA TYR A 182 -26.20 -42.60 -17.43
C TYR A 182 -26.84 -41.92 -16.21
N GLN A 183 -27.34 -42.78 -15.31
CA GLN A 183 -28.24 -42.52 -14.19
C GLN A 183 -27.52 -42.13 -12.88
N ASN A 184 -28.33 -41.54 -11.99
CA ASN A 184 -28.37 -41.68 -10.52
C ASN A 184 -27.25 -41.07 -9.68
N TYR A 185 -27.64 -40.13 -8.79
CA TYR A 185 -27.57 -40.34 -7.34
C TYR A 185 -28.68 -39.54 -6.63
N GLN A 186 -29.40 -40.24 -5.73
CA GLN A 186 -30.39 -39.69 -4.81
C GLN A 186 -29.72 -39.03 -3.60
N GLN A 187 -30.37 -37.96 -3.14
CA GLN A 187 -30.20 -37.28 -1.85
C GLN A 187 -30.48 -38.22 -0.67
N GLU A 188 -29.84 -37.95 0.48
CA GLU A 188 -30.58 -37.69 1.72
C GLU A 188 -29.76 -36.93 2.76
N SER A 189 -30.49 -36.08 3.47
CA SER A 189 -30.14 -35.03 4.42
C SER A 189 -30.05 -35.51 5.87
N THR A 190 -29.39 -34.76 6.77
CA THR A 190 -30.04 -34.24 7.99
C THR A 190 -29.22 -33.20 8.75
N ASP A 191 -29.97 -32.22 9.27
CA ASP A 191 -29.64 -31.11 10.16
C ASP A 191 -29.03 -31.50 11.53
N TYR A 192 -28.32 -30.56 12.17
CA TYR A 192 -28.77 -29.87 13.41
C TYR A 192 -27.72 -28.88 13.97
N ALA A 193 -28.27 -27.80 14.54
CA ALA A 193 -27.82 -27.04 15.72
C ALA A 193 -27.11 -25.68 15.55
N GLN A 194 -27.87 -24.67 15.98
CA GLN A 194 -27.51 -23.28 16.28
C GLN A 194 -26.55 -23.16 17.49
N GLY A 195 -25.71 -22.13 17.46
CA GLY A 195 -24.98 -21.63 18.62
C GLY A 195 -24.32 -20.30 18.30
N GLY A 196 -24.92 -19.19 18.75
CA GLY A 196 -24.47 -17.85 18.46
C GLY A 196 -23.25 -17.41 19.27
N HIS A 197 -22.32 -16.73 18.61
CA HIS A 197 -21.38 -15.80 19.22
C HIS A 197 -21.18 -14.60 18.29
N SER A 198 -21.50 -13.43 18.81
CA SER A 198 -21.24 -12.12 18.23
C SER A 198 -19.72 -11.86 18.20
N ALA A 199 -19.11 -11.96 17.02
CA ALA A 199 -17.75 -11.52 16.75
C ALA A 199 -17.79 -10.30 15.82
N PHE A 200 -16.93 -9.33 16.10
CA PHE A 200 -16.71 -8.12 15.30
C PHE A 200 -16.57 -8.49 13.81
N ALA A 201 -17.42 -7.91 12.96
CA ALA A 201 -17.37 -8.09 11.52
C ALA A 201 -16.10 -7.44 10.96
N GLU A 202 -15.06 -8.25 10.81
CA GLU A 202 -13.91 -7.92 9.97
C GLU A 202 -14.39 -7.90 8.52
N SER A 203 -14.42 -6.72 7.91
CA SER A 203 -14.75 -6.56 6.50
C SER A 203 -13.64 -7.17 5.64
N GLN A 204 -13.72 -8.49 5.46
CA GLN A 204 -12.91 -9.27 4.54
C GLN A 204 -13.25 -8.81 3.13
N TRP A 205 -12.32 -8.08 2.51
CA TRP A 205 -12.44 -7.68 1.12
C TRP A 205 -12.40 -8.95 0.26
N GLN A 206 -13.56 -9.43 -0.18
CA GLN A 206 -13.67 -10.51 -1.15
C GLN A 206 -13.44 -9.88 -2.52
N ALA A 207 -12.30 -10.20 -3.14
CA ALA A 207 -12.09 -9.85 -4.55
C ALA A 207 -13.22 -10.46 -5.38
N PRO A 208 -13.79 -9.74 -6.38
CA PRO A 208 -14.77 -10.33 -7.28
C PRO A 208 -14.14 -11.52 -8.02
N VAL A 209 -14.54 -12.75 -7.68
CA VAL A 209 -14.02 -13.99 -8.28
C VAL A 209 -14.95 -14.41 -9.40
N GLU A 210 -14.56 -14.13 -10.65
CA GLU A 210 -14.63 -15.07 -11.79
C GLU A 210 -13.94 -14.42 -13.00
N GLN A 211 -12.60 -14.40 -13.01
CA GLN A 211 -11.84 -14.08 -14.22
C GLN A 211 -11.49 -15.37 -14.94
N THR A 212 -11.97 -15.50 -16.18
CA THR A 212 -11.67 -16.63 -17.05
C THR A 212 -10.18 -16.59 -17.46
N PRO A 213 -9.43 -17.70 -17.32
CA PRO A 213 -8.00 -17.71 -17.59
C PRO A 213 -7.71 -17.46 -19.08
N THR A 214 -7.04 -16.35 -19.38
CA THR A 214 -6.65 -15.95 -20.73
C THR A 214 -5.48 -16.79 -21.27
N LYS A 215 -5.58 -17.10 -22.56
CA LYS A 215 -4.76 -17.94 -23.46
C LYS A 215 -3.29 -18.23 -23.04
N ARG A 216 -2.94 -19.53 -23.08
CA ARG A 216 -1.58 -20.10 -22.86
C ARG A 216 -0.50 -19.51 -23.79
N PHE A 217 0.46 -18.80 -23.21
CA PHE A 217 1.74 -18.42 -23.82
C PHE A 217 2.70 -19.65 -23.89
N ARG A 218 3.46 -19.81 -24.99
CA ARG A 218 4.48 -20.88 -25.12
C ARG A 218 5.66 -20.54 -24.20
N LEU A 219 5.92 -21.41 -23.22
CA LEU A 219 6.49 -21.07 -21.91
C LEU A 219 7.99 -20.69 -21.92
N ARG A 220 8.28 -19.38 -21.96
CA ARG A 220 9.18 -18.78 -20.96
C ARG A 220 8.54 -18.92 -19.58
N ARG A 221 9.34 -18.96 -18.52
CA ARG A 221 8.79 -19.26 -17.18
C ARG A 221 7.91 -18.09 -16.78
N ALA A 222 6.74 -18.36 -16.20
CA ALA A 222 5.81 -17.28 -15.83
C ALA A 222 6.44 -16.22 -14.91
N ILE A 223 7.43 -16.62 -14.08
CA ILE A 223 8.21 -15.71 -13.23
C ILE A 223 9.02 -14.66 -14.02
N ASP A 224 9.30 -14.90 -15.30
CA ASP A 224 10.08 -14.00 -16.16
C ASP A 224 9.25 -12.76 -16.55
N LEU A 225 7.92 -12.79 -16.34
CA LEU A 225 7.03 -11.63 -16.48
C LEU A 225 7.32 -10.53 -15.44
N VAL A 226 7.98 -10.88 -14.34
CA VAL A 226 8.33 -9.91 -13.29
C VAL A 226 9.71 -9.34 -13.56
N MET A 227 9.75 -8.01 -13.69
CA MET A 227 10.94 -7.22 -14.00
C MET A 227 12.13 -7.57 -13.07
N PRO A 228 13.37 -7.67 -13.59
CA PRO A 228 14.57 -7.81 -12.77
C PRO A 228 14.82 -6.54 -11.92
N PRO A 229 15.76 -6.58 -10.95
CA PRO A 229 16.16 -5.38 -10.22
C PRO A 229 16.65 -4.28 -11.17
N VAL A 230 16.12 -3.07 -11.00
CA VAL A 230 16.63 -1.87 -11.70
C VAL A 230 17.99 -1.46 -11.14
N ASP A 231 18.14 -1.61 -9.82
CA ASP A 231 19.38 -1.39 -9.09
C ASP A 231 19.89 -2.71 -8.51
N GLN A 232 21.08 -3.14 -8.93
CA GLN A 232 21.70 -4.37 -8.45
C GLN A 232 22.07 -4.30 -6.96
N GLU A 233 22.28 -3.10 -6.40
CA GLU A 233 22.60 -2.95 -4.97
C GLU A 233 21.40 -3.28 -4.08
N SER A 234 20.18 -3.18 -4.61
CA SER A 234 18.96 -3.57 -3.88
C SER A 234 18.77 -5.09 -3.77
N LEU A 235 19.51 -5.89 -4.55
CA LEU A 235 19.34 -7.33 -4.60
C LEU A 235 19.94 -8.01 -3.36
N SER A 236 19.07 -8.62 -2.58
CA SER A 236 19.43 -9.49 -1.46
C SER A 236 19.05 -10.94 -1.78
N VAL A 237 19.95 -11.88 -1.49
CA VAL A 237 19.71 -13.31 -1.73
C VAL A 237 19.86 -14.07 -0.41
N TYR A 238 18.86 -14.89 -0.09
CA TYR A 238 18.76 -15.66 1.13
C TYR A 238 18.62 -17.15 0.81
N GLN A 239 19.26 -17.97 1.64
CA GLN A 239 19.14 -19.43 1.62
C GLN A 239 18.24 -19.84 2.79
N MET A 240 17.07 -20.41 2.53
CA MET A 240 16.07 -20.62 3.59
C MET A 240 16.49 -21.66 4.65
N LYS A 241 17.51 -22.49 4.40
CA LYS A 241 18.14 -23.28 5.49
C LYS A 241 18.76 -22.44 6.60
N ASP A 242 19.15 -21.20 6.31
CA ASP A 242 19.88 -20.32 7.23
C ASP A 242 18.93 -19.33 7.95
N TYR A 243 17.66 -19.26 7.54
CA TYR A 243 16.67 -18.29 8.01
C TYR A 243 15.31 -18.95 8.27
N ASP A 244 14.57 -18.47 9.27
CA ASP A 244 13.18 -18.87 9.47
C ASP A 244 12.26 -18.13 8.48
N LEU A 245 11.22 -18.81 7.99
CA LEU A 245 10.15 -18.19 7.20
C LEU A 245 9.47 -17.05 7.97
N GLU A 246 9.28 -17.16 9.30
CA GLU A 246 8.71 -16.08 10.11
C GLU A 246 9.58 -14.80 10.09
N TRP A 247 10.90 -14.98 10.06
CA TRP A 247 11.84 -13.87 9.94
C TRP A 247 11.66 -13.16 8.59
N LEU A 248 11.60 -13.92 7.49
CA LEU A 248 11.43 -13.37 6.15
C LEU A 248 10.10 -12.60 6.04
N ILE A 249 9.00 -13.17 6.55
CA ILE A 249 7.69 -12.49 6.59
C ILE A 249 7.78 -11.19 7.38
N THR A 250 8.45 -11.21 8.53
CA THR A 250 8.62 -10.02 9.38
C THR A 250 9.47 -8.94 8.68
N ASP A 251 10.53 -9.31 7.97
CA ASP A 251 11.36 -8.37 7.20
C ASP A 251 10.56 -7.72 6.06
N LEU A 252 9.83 -8.53 5.29
CA LEU A 252 9.06 -8.06 4.14
C LEU A 252 7.85 -7.21 4.55
N GLU A 253 6.98 -7.73 5.43
CA GLU A 253 5.77 -7.02 5.86
C GLU A 253 6.09 -5.89 6.85
N GLY A 254 6.93 -6.17 7.84
CA GLY A 254 7.30 -5.21 8.88
C GLY A 254 8.21 -4.10 8.38
N GLY A 255 9.08 -4.41 7.41
CA GLY A 255 9.90 -3.43 6.69
C GLY A 255 9.15 -2.64 5.62
N MET A 256 7.85 -2.93 5.40
CA MET A 256 7.02 -2.29 4.37
C MET A 256 7.68 -2.31 2.98
N ARG A 257 8.29 -3.44 2.60
CA ARG A 257 9.05 -3.55 1.35
C ARG A 257 8.17 -3.32 0.13
N THR A 258 8.70 -2.60 -0.85
CA THR A 258 8.08 -2.39 -2.16
C THR A 258 9.05 -2.85 -3.23
N GLY A 259 8.66 -3.87 -4.00
CA GLY A 259 9.59 -4.57 -4.87
C GLY A 259 9.08 -5.93 -5.32
N CYS A 260 10.00 -6.86 -5.50
CA CYS A 260 9.70 -8.24 -5.84
C CYS A 260 10.51 -9.19 -4.97
N MET A 261 9.89 -10.31 -4.60
CA MET A 261 10.59 -11.48 -4.09
C MET A 261 10.41 -12.63 -5.09
N LYS A 262 11.51 -13.23 -5.52
CA LYS A 262 11.55 -14.46 -6.32
C LYS A 262 12.00 -15.62 -5.44
N CYS A 263 11.39 -16.78 -5.62
CA CYS A 263 11.73 -17.99 -4.90
C CYS A 263 11.91 -19.16 -5.86
N THR A 264 12.86 -20.04 -5.56
CA THR A 264 13.07 -21.30 -6.26
C THR A 264 13.36 -22.42 -5.26
N SER A 265 12.74 -23.58 -5.43
CA SER A 265 13.09 -24.83 -4.74
C SER A 265 13.35 -25.92 -5.78
N GLU A 266 14.49 -26.59 -5.67
CA GLU A 266 14.87 -27.72 -6.52
C GLU A 266 14.13 -29.00 -6.08
N GLN A 267 13.96 -29.20 -4.78
CA GLN A 267 13.24 -30.33 -4.19
C GLN A 267 11.78 -30.33 -4.62
N GLN A 268 11.12 -29.15 -4.59
CA GLN A 268 9.73 -29.01 -5.03
C GLN A 268 9.60 -28.79 -6.54
N LEU A 269 10.72 -28.63 -7.27
CA LEU A 269 10.75 -28.27 -8.68
C LEU A 269 9.85 -27.06 -8.99
N SER A 270 9.87 -26.08 -8.09
CA SER A 270 8.98 -24.94 -8.10
C SER A 270 9.74 -23.62 -8.25
N ARG A 271 9.06 -22.66 -8.85
CA ARG A 271 9.53 -21.29 -8.95
C ARG A 271 8.35 -20.35 -8.77
N SER A 272 8.57 -19.26 -8.06
CA SER A 272 7.55 -18.27 -7.81
C SER A 272 8.13 -16.87 -7.80
N ALA A 273 7.25 -15.91 -8.01
CA ALA A 273 7.52 -14.50 -7.88
C ALA A 273 6.33 -13.84 -7.19
N VAL A 274 6.58 -13.04 -6.16
CA VAL A 274 5.58 -12.20 -5.51
C VAL A 274 5.96 -10.74 -5.70
N LEU A 275 4.96 -9.94 -6.07
CA LEU A 275 5.06 -8.50 -6.17
C LEU A 275 4.63 -7.91 -4.83
N LEU A 276 5.48 -7.09 -4.23
CA LEU A 276 5.28 -6.53 -2.89
C LEU A 276 5.07 -5.03 -2.98
N TYR A 277 4.03 -4.53 -2.32
CA TYR A 277 3.77 -3.11 -2.16
C TYR A 277 3.54 -2.79 -0.69
N LYS A 278 4.42 -1.98 -0.08
CA LYS A 278 4.36 -1.61 1.34
C LYS A 278 4.18 -2.82 2.27
N GLY A 279 4.89 -3.90 1.96
CA GLY A 279 4.87 -5.14 2.73
C GLY A 279 3.63 -6.02 2.49
N LYS A 280 2.80 -5.74 1.47
CA LYS A 280 1.67 -6.59 1.08
C LYS A 280 1.90 -7.23 -0.28
N ALA A 281 1.46 -8.47 -0.44
CA ALA A 281 1.51 -9.17 -1.71
C ALA A 281 0.39 -8.66 -2.63
N VAL A 282 0.75 -7.97 -3.71
CA VAL A 282 -0.19 -7.41 -4.70
C VAL A 282 -0.21 -8.20 -6.00
N GLY A 283 0.50 -9.31 -6.06
CA GLY A 283 0.51 -10.26 -7.17
C GLY A 283 1.42 -11.43 -6.85
N CYS A 284 1.04 -12.64 -7.25
CA CYS A 284 1.86 -13.83 -7.04
C CYS A 284 1.72 -14.78 -8.22
N ILE A 285 2.87 -15.18 -8.78
CA ILE A 285 2.99 -16.23 -9.78
C ILE A 285 3.63 -17.41 -9.10
N TYR A 286 2.97 -18.56 -9.15
CA TYR A 286 3.51 -19.83 -8.70
C TYR A 286 3.51 -20.83 -9.85
N GLY A 287 4.64 -21.50 -10.06
CA GLY A 287 4.77 -22.56 -11.06
C GLY A 287 5.51 -23.75 -10.46
N CYS A 288 4.91 -24.94 -10.57
CA CYS A 288 5.52 -26.21 -10.16
C CYS A 288 5.40 -27.22 -11.30
N LYS A 289 6.43 -28.06 -11.50
CA LYS A 289 6.41 -29.08 -12.56
C LYS A 289 5.27 -30.09 -12.39
N SER A 290 4.86 -30.38 -11.15
CA SER A 290 3.76 -31.30 -10.85
C SER A 290 2.38 -30.67 -11.06
N SER A 291 2.27 -29.34 -11.02
CA SER A 291 1.02 -28.59 -11.19
C SER A 291 1.26 -27.37 -12.07
N PRO A 292 1.15 -27.53 -13.40
CA PRO A 292 1.46 -26.47 -14.37
C PRO A 292 0.33 -25.46 -14.58
N GLU A 293 -0.79 -25.60 -13.88
CA GLU A 293 -1.96 -24.74 -14.04
C GLU A 293 -1.75 -23.40 -13.33
N ALA A 294 -2.23 -22.33 -13.98
CA ALA A 294 -2.23 -21.01 -13.38
C ALA A 294 -3.22 -20.99 -12.21
N ARG A 295 -2.79 -20.42 -11.07
CA ARG A 295 -3.61 -20.29 -9.86
C ARG A 295 -3.86 -18.82 -9.55
N PRO A 296 -4.98 -18.48 -8.90
CA PRO A 296 -5.21 -17.15 -8.36
C PRO A 296 -4.07 -16.70 -7.44
N THR A 297 -3.91 -15.38 -7.26
CA THR A 297 -2.84 -14.79 -6.43
C THR A 297 -2.79 -15.38 -5.02
N GLU A 298 -3.95 -15.55 -4.36
CA GLU A 298 -4.03 -16.07 -2.98
C GLU A 298 -3.57 -17.54 -2.87
N GLU A 299 -3.99 -18.39 -3.80
CA GLU A 299 -3.58 -19.80 -3.85
C GLU A 299 -2.10 -19.95 -4.22
N SER A 300 -1.63 -19.14 -5.18
CA SER A 300 -0.22 -19.06 -5.56
C SER A 300 0.65 -18.66 -4.37
N LEU A 301 0.19 -17.67 -3.58
CA LEU A 301 0.89 -17.20 -2.40
C LEU A 301 0.99 -18.29 -1.33
N THR A 302 -0.11 -18.99 -1.06
CA THR A 302 -0.14 -20.10 -0.10
C THR A 302 0.82 -21.22 -0.52
N SER A 303 0.83 -21.56 -1.82
CA SER A 303 1.71 -22.59 -2.38
C SER A 303 3.19 -22.20 -2.29
N MET A 304 3.52 -20.95 -2.61
CA MET A 304 4.88 -20.41 -2.46
C MET A 304 5.34 -20.47 -1.00
N LEU A 305 4.51 -20.03 -0.05
CA LEU A 305 4.89 -20.00 1.36
C LEU A 305 5.15 -21.40 1.92
N ASN A 306 4.42 -22.42 1.45
CA ASN A 306 4.69 -23.81 1.81
C ASN A 306 6.04 -24.30 1.27
N ASP A 307 6.37 -23.95 0.02
CA ASP A 307 7.64 -24.33 -0.59
C ASP A 307 8.85 -23.64 0.04
N LEU A 308 8.66 -22.45 0.62
CA LEU A 308 9.71 -21.74 1.35
C LEU A 308 10.14 -22.43 2.65
N GLU A 309 9.39 -23.41 3.14
CA GLU A 309 9.80 -24.25 4.28
C GLU A 309 10.84 -25.30 3.89
N ALA A 310 11.04 -25.53 2.58
CA ALA A 310 12.08 -26.43 2.10
C ALA A 310 13.47 -25.83 2.37
N THR A 311 14.40 -26.66 2.84
CA THR A 311 15.75 -26.22 3.22
C THR A 311 16.60 -25.81 2.01
N ASP A 312 16.22 -26.23 0.81
CA ASP A 312 16.88 -25.88 -0.44
C ASP A 312 16.28 -24.62 -1.10
N ALA A 313 15.24 -24.02 -0.51
CA ALA A 313 14.62 -22.86 -1.08
C ALA A 313 15.59 -21.66 -1.08
N VAL A 314 15.72 -21.03 -2.24
CA VAL A 314 16.51 -19.81 -2.44
C VAL A 314 15.56 -18.66 -2.72
N VAL A 315 15.75 -17.56 -1.99
CA VAL A 315 14.92 -16.36 -2.09
C VAL A 315 15.78 -15.18 -2.56
N SER A 316 15.31 -14.46 -3.56
CA SER A 316 15.91 -13.21 -4.02
C SER A 316 14.90 -12.09 -3.81
N VAL A 317 15.25 -11.07 -3.04
CA VAL A 317 14.43 -9.89 -2.78
C VAL A 317 15.13 -8.68 -3.38
N TYR A 318 14.38 -7.82 -4.08
CA TYR A 318 14.91 -6.57 -4.62
C TYR A 318 13.82 -5.51 -4.70
N ASP A 319 14.25 -4.25 -4.66
CA ASP A 319 13.34 -3.12 -4.72
C ASP A 319 12.97 -2.80 -6.17
N LEU A 320 11.75 -2.31 -6.36
CA LEU A 320 11.24 -1.80 -7.64
C LEU A 320 10.66 -0.40 -7.43
N PRO A 321 10.66 0.45 -8.47
CA PRO A 321 9.96 1.74 -8.40
C PRO A 321 8.50 1.57 -8.00
N GLU A 322 8.03 2.37 -7.05
CA GLU A 322 6.68 2.26 -6.47
C GLU A 322 5.59 2.34 -7.55
N ASP A 323 5.74 3.27 -8.48
CA ASP A 323 4.85 3.47 -9.62
C ASP A 323 4.78 2.25 -10.54
N VAL A 324 5.91 1.62 -10.83
CA VAL A 324 5.98 0.37 -11.62
C VAL A 324 5.33 -0.78 -10.87
N THR A 325 5.60 -0.93 -9.56
CA THR A 325 4.99 -1.99 -8.75
C THR A 325 3.46 -1.88 -8.72
N VAL A 326 2.92 -0.68 -8.45
CA VAL A 326 1.46 -0.49 -8.41
C VAL A 326 0.86 -0.70 -9.79
N ALA A 327 1.47 -0.18 -10.86
CA ALA A 327 0.99 -0.43 -12.22
C ALA A 327 1.00 -1.93 -12.56
N MET A 328 2.10 -2.64 -12.31
CA MET A 328 2.24 -4.07 -12.60
C MET A 328 1.24 -4.95 -11.82
N SER A 329 0.83 -4.53 -10.61
CA SER A 329 -0.19 -5.25 -9.84
C SER A 329 -1.55 -5.34 -10.54
N ALA A 330 -1.82 -4.44 -11.51
CA ALA A 330 -3.03 -4.50 -12.32
C ALA A 330 -3.13 -5.80 -13.14
N LEU A 331 -2.02 -6.48 -13.43
CA LEU A 331 -2.04 -7.80 -14.08
C LEU A 331 -2.69 -8.88 -13.21
N PHE A 332 -2.70 -8.70 -11.89
CA PHE A 332 -3.14 -9.70 -10.91
C PHE A 332 -4.48 -9.32 -10.27
N LEU A 333 -4.64 -8.04 -9.98
CA LEU A 333 -5.77 -7.51 -9.22
C LEU A 333 -6.64 -6.54 -10.02
N GLY A 334 -6.20 -6.19 -11.24
CA GLY A 334 -6.91 -5.28 -12.12
C GLY A 334 -8.03 -5.94 -12.90
N PHE A 335 -8.86 -5.09 -13.49
CA PHE A 335 -9.94 -5.48 -14.38
C PHE A 335 -9.46 -5.41 -15.82
N PRO A 336 -9.68 -6.45 -16.64
CA PRO A 336 -9.36 -6.38 -18.06
C PRO A 336 -10.21 -5.30 -18.72
N VAL A 337 -9.57 -4.45 -19.53
CA VAL A 337 -10.26 -3.44 -20.33
C VAL A 337 -10.60 -4.06 -21.68
N GLU A 338 -11.87 -3.98 -22.06
CA GLU A 338 -12.34 -4.51 -23.34
C GLU A 338 -11.64 -3.80 -24.52
N ARG A 339 -11.29 -4.59 -25.53
CA ARG A 339 -10.70 -4.07 -26.76
C ARG A 339 -11.80 -3.53 -27.66
N THR A 340 -11.50 -2.45 -28.38
CA THR A 340 -12.41 -1.93 -29.39
C THR A 340 -12.24 -2.74 -30.67
N GLU A 341 -13.31 -3.35 -31.15
CA GLU A 341 -13.27 -4.13 -32.39
C GLU A 341 -12.92 -3.24 -33.58
N GLY A 342 -12.11 -3.77 -34.50
CA GLY A 342 -11.71 -3.08 -35.73
C GLY A 342 -10.55 -2.09 -35.62
N MET A 343 -10.05 -1.78 -34.41
CA MET A 343 -8.85 -0.96 -34.25
C MET A 343 -7.58 -1.80 -34.49
N ASP A 344 -6.61 -1.22 -35.21
CA ASP A 344 -5.26 -1.77 -35.28
C ASP A 344 -4.53 -1.63 -33.93
N ALA A 345 -3.44 -2.36 -33.76
CA ALA A 345 -2.71 -2.45 -32.49
C ALA A 345 -2.20 -1.09 -31.98
N LYS A 346 -1.69 -0.24 -32.89
CA LYS A 346 -1.17 1.07 -32.53
C LYS A 346 -2.31 1.99 -32.11
N SER A 347 -3.39 2.03 -32.88
CA SER A 347 -4.57 2.82 -32.54
C SER A 347 -5.20 2.38 -31.22
N GLN A 348 -5.24 1.07 -30.95
CA GLN A 348 -5.71 0.53 -29.67
C GLN A 348 -4.81 0.96 -28.50
N PHE A 349 -3.49 0.95 -28.69
CA PHE A 349 -2.54 1.43 -27.68
C PHE A 349 -2.72 2.93 -27.41
N ASP A 350 -2.79 3.75 -28.46
CA ASP A 350 -2.99 5.20 -28.34
C ASP A 350 -4.32 5.53 -27.65
N PHE A 351 -5.38 4.76 -27.94
CA PHE A 351 -6.67 4.86 -27.26
C PHE A 351 -6.54 4.60 -25.76
N PHE A 352 -5.92 3.48 -25.36
CA PHE A 352 -5.72 3.16 -23.94
C PHE A 352 -4.84 4.19 -23.23
N MET A 353 -3.73 4.61 -23.83
CA MET A 353 -2.84 5.62 -23.24
C MET A 353 -3.54 6.96 -23.06
N THR A 354 -4.33 7.40 -24.06
CA THR A 354 -5.14 8.62 -23.96
C THR A 354 -6.16 8.51 -22.83
N TYR A 355 -6.90 7.40 -22.78
CA TYR A 355 -7.90 7.14 -21.75
C TYR A 355 -7.29 7.13 -20.34
N PHE A 356 -6.17 6.43 -20.13
CA PHE A 356 -5.52 6.37 -18.82
C PHE A 356 -4.93 7.72 -18.39
N THR A 357 -4.37 8.48 -19.34
CA THR A 357 -3.82 9.81 -19.08
C THR A 357 -4.91 10.80 -18.67
N GLN A 358 -6.03 10.82 -19.40
CA GLN A 358 -7.14 11.73 -19.12
C GLN A 358 -7.82 11.45 -17.77
N ASN A 359 -7.93 10.18 -17.39
CA ASN A 359 -8.59 9.78 -16.14
C ASN A 359 -7.65 9.67 -14.94
N GLY A 360 -6.34 9.88 -15.13
CA GLY A 360 -5.36 9.67 -14.06
C GLY A 360 -5.35 8.22 -13.57
N SER A 361 -5.55 7.25 -14.47
CA SER A 361 -5.69 5.83 -14.13
C SER A 361 -4.35 5.14 -13.88
N THR A 362 -4.37 4.07 -13.09
CA THR A 362 -3.22 3.16 -12.93
C THR A 362 -3.52 1.84 -13.65
N ALA A 363 -2.66 1.43 -14.58
CA ALA A 363 -2.90 0.28 -15.45
C ALA A 363 -1.58 -0.39 -15.87
N CYS A 364 -1.69 -1.65 -16.30
CA CYS A 364 -0.63 -2.35 -17.01
C CYS A 364 -1.16 -2.77 -18.38
N LEU A 365 -0.41 -2.50 -19.44
CA LEU A 365 -0.71 -2.99 -20.77
C LEU A 365 0.25 -4.12 -21.12
N ALA A 366 -0.25 -5.16 -21.77
CA ALA A 366 0.53 -6.23 -22.36
C ALA A 366 0.48 -6.11 -23.88
N ILE A 367 1.63 -5.90 -24.52
CA ILE A 367 1.76 -5.90 -25.98
C ILE A 367 2.44 -7.21 -26.38
N THR A 368 1.72 -8.04 -27.13
CA THR A 368 2.26 -9.31 -27.66
C THR A 368 2.51 -9.17 -29.15
N LEU A 369 3.71 -9.52 -29.61
CA LEU A 369 4.10 -9.53 -31.02
C LEU A 369 4.01 -10.97 -31.56
N PRO A 370 3.02 -11.33 -32.39
CA PRO A 370 2.88 -12.70 -32.88
C PRO A 370 4.08 -13.20 -33.71
N SER A 371 4.77 -12.30 -34.42
CA SER A 371 5.90 -12.64 -35.29
C SER A 371 7.08 -13.22 -34.50
N THR A 372 7.46 -12.57 -33.39
CA THR A 372 8.59 -12.97 -32.54
C THR A 372 8.15 -13.78 -31.32
N LYS A 373 6.86 -13.77 -31.01
CA LYS A 373 6.27 -14.26 -29.75
C LYS A 373 6.81 -13.52 -28.54
N SER A 374 7.14 -12.23 -28.72
CA SER A 374 7.61 -11.37 -27.64
C SER A 374 6.46 -10.69 -26.90
N THR A 375 6.66 -10.39 -25.63
CA THR A 375 5.71 -9.71 -24.73
C THR A 375 6.38 -8.49 -24.09
N TYR A 376 5.68 -7.37 -24.16
CA TYR A 376 6.10 -6.11 -23.57
C TYR A 376 5.06 -5.70 -22.54
N LEU A 377 5.52 -5.30 -21.35
CA LEU A 377 4.66 -4.79 -20.29
C LEU A 377 4.86 -3.30 -20.17
N VAL A 378 3.79 -2.53 -20.38
CA VAL A 378 3.81 -1.07 -20.25
C VAL A 378 3.12 -0.67 -18.97
N PHE A 379 3.80 0.15 -18.16
CA PHE A 379 3.32 0.57 -16.85
C PHE A 379 2.80 2.00 -16.92
N VAL A 380 1.56 2.21 -16.48
CA VAL A 380 0.94 3.52 -16.37
C VAL A 380 0.50 3.72 -14.93
N HIS A 381 0.98 4.76 -14.27
CA HIS A 381 0.62 5.08 -12.89
C HIS A 381 0.06 6.48 -12.81
N ARG A 382 -1.18 6.61 -12.33
CA ARG A 382 -1.89 7.89 -12.22
C ARG A 382 -1.88 8.72 -13.52
N GLY A 383 -2.11 8.05 -14.64
CA GLY A 383 -2.12 8.64 -15.98
C GLY A 383 -0.74 9.03 -16.52
N ARG A 384 0.35 8.65 -15.84
CA ARG A 384 1.72 8.91 -16.29
C ARG A 384 2.37 7.62 -16.76
N PHE A 385 3.08 7.70 -17.88
CA PHE A 385 3.91 6.61 -18.37
C PHE A 385 5.08 6.36 -17.41
N GLY A 386 5.12 5.17 -16.80
CA GLY A 386 6.17 4.76 -15.85
C GLY A 386 7.32 4.00 -16.51
N GLY A 387 7.09 3.40 -17.68
CA GLY A 387 8.09 2.68 -18.45
C GLY A 387 7.54 1.46 -19.18
N CYS A 388 8.42 0.75 -19.86
CA CYS A 388 8.13 -0.48 -20.59
C CYS A 388 9.18 -1.55 -20.26
N PHE A 389 8.73 -2.76 -19.97
CA PHE A 389 9.56 -3.92 -19.71
C PHE A 389 9.46 -4.93 -20.84
N PHE A 390 10.60 -5.27 -21.41
CA PHE A 390 10.75 -6.19 -22.53
C PHE A 390 11.01 -7.57 -21.94
N VAL A 391 9.99 -8.40 -21.81
CA VAL A 391 10.04 -9.67 -21.06
C VAL A 391 11.13 -10.58 -21.63
N GLU A 392 11.28 -10.61 -22.95
CA GLU A 392 12.21 -11.52 -23.61
C GLU A 392 13.67 -11.12 -23.45
N GLU A 393 13.93 -9.83 -23.40
CA GLU A 393 15.29 -9.29 -23.31
C GLU A 393 15.67 -8.95 -21.85
N GLN A 394 14.67 -8.95 -20.96
CA GLN A 394 14.79 -8.51 -19.57
C GLN A 394 15.31 -7.07 -19.46
N ILE A 395 14.90 -6.21 -20.40
CA ILE A 395 15.30 -4.80 -20.49
C ILE A 395 14.12 -3.92 -20.06
N PHE A 396 14.41 -2.90 -19.26
CA PHE A 396 13.46 -1.85 -18.90
C PHE A 396 13.86 -0.54 -19.57
N THR A 397 12.90 0.13 -20.22
CA THR A 397 13.08 1.43 -20.85
C THR A 397 12.03 2.41 -20.34
N GLN A 398 12.41 3.68 -20.24
CA GLN A 398 11.50 4.78 -19.93
C GLN A 398 11.20 5.64 -21.17
N ASP A 399 11.73 5.28 -22.34
CA ASP A 399 11.44 5.99 -23.58
C ASP A 399 10.16 5.42 -24.23
N PRO A 400 9.04 6.18 -24.27
CA PRO A 400 7.82 5.72 -24.93
C PRO A 400 7.99 5.52 -26.44
N ASN A 401 8.98 6.15 -27.07
CA ASN A 401 9.23 5.99 -28.52
C ASN A 401 9.63 4.56 -28.88
N ASP A 402 10.23 3.81 -27.96
CA ASP A 402 10.61 2.42 -28.21
C ASP A 402 9.39 1.53 -28.44
N ILE A 403 8.25 1.85 -27.81
CA ILE A 403 7.00 1.11 -27.99
C ILE A 403 6.44 1.34 -29.41
N TYR A 404 6.52 2.58 -29.91
CA TYR A 404 6.02 2.90 -31.25
C TYR A 404 6.79 2.21 -32.36
N LYS A 405 8.09 1.92 -32.16
CA LYS A 405 8.90 1.12 -33.09
C LYS A 405 8.36 -0.31 -33.20
N LEU A 406 7.80 -0.88 -32.13
CA LEU A 406 7.26 -2.25 -32.13
C LEU A 406 6.11 -2.41 -33.12
N PHE A 407 5.20 -1.43 -33.18
CA PHE A 407 4.06 -1.47 -34.09
C PHE A 407 4.45 -1.31 -35.57
N GLN A 408 5.62 -0.72 -35.86
CA GLN A 408 6.17 -0.67 -37.21
C GLN A 408 6.74 -2.03 -37.62
N VAL A 409 7.35 -2.75 -36.67
CA VAL A 409 7.96 -4.07 -36.90
C VAL A 409 6.88 -5.16 -37.03
N ASP A 410 5.83 -5.12 -36.21
CA ASP A 410 4.76 -6.11 -36.23
C ASP A 410 3.36 -5.45 -36.24
N PRO A 411 2.78 -5.25 -37.43
CA PRO A 411 1.41 -4.72 -37.57
C PRO A 411 0.32 -5.63 -36.99
N GLN A 412 0.64 -6.90 -36.69
CA GLN A 412 -0.28 -7.88 -36.10
C GLN A 412 -0.17 -7.94 -34.57
N ALA A 413 0.56 -7.01 -33.96
CA ALA A 413 0.67 -6.88 -32.52
C ALA A 413 -0.72 -6.90 -31.84
N ARG A 414 -0.75 -7.38 -30.60
CA ARG A 414 -1.97 -7.41 -29.78
C ARG A 414 -1.73 -6.60 -28.53
N VAL A 415 -2.67 -5.72 -28.22
CA VAL A 415 -2.61 -4.87 -27.03
C VAL A 415 -3.77 -5.25 -26.12
N GLU A 416 -3.44 -5.66 -24.91
CA GLU A 416 -4.37 -5.96 -23.83
C GLU A 416 -4.05 -5.03 -22.68
N ALA A 417 -5.05 -4.64 -21.89
CA ALA A 417 -4.85 -3.73 -20.77
C ALA A 417 -5.61 -4.23 -19.55
N SER A 418 -5.00 -4.07 -18.38
CA SER A 418 -5.62 -4.30 -17.09
C SER A 418 -5.57 -3.01 -16.29
N LEU A 419 -6.74 -2.56 -15.84
CA LEU A 419 -6.94 -1.33 -15.08
C LEU A 419 -7.08 -1.63 -13.59
N LEU A 420 -6.30 -0.93 -12.76
CA LEU A 420 -6.46 -0.99 -11.32
C LEU A 420 -7.45 0.09 -10.87
N GLN A 421 -8.46 -0.31 -10.10
CA GLN A 421 -9.46 0.62 -9.59
C GLN A 421 -8.84 1.61 -8.58
N PRO A 422 -9.13 2.93 -8.68
CA PRO A 422 -8.58 3.93 -7.76
C PRO A 422 -8.84 3.61 -6.28
N GLU A 423 -10.00 3.04 -5.98
CA GLU A 423 -10.44 2.64 -4.64
C GLU A 423 -9.50 1.62 -3.99
N MET A 424 -8.88 0.75 -4.80
CA MET A 424 -7.92 -0.24 -4.31
C MET A 424 -6.63 0.40 -3.80
N THR A 425 -6.28 1.58 -4.32
CA THR A 425 -5.06 2.31 -3.95
C THR A 425 -5.33 3.55 -3.10
N ALA A 426 -6.60 3.78 -2.74
CA ALA A 426 -6.99 4.92 -1.93
C ALA A 426 -6.36 4.85 -0.53
N PRO A 427 -6.06 6.00 0.11
CA PRO A 427 -5.58 6.02 1.48
C PRO A 427 -6.53 5.25 2.42
N GLY A 428 -6.00 4.27 3.15
CA GLY A 428 -6.78 3.42 4.07
C GLY A 428 -7.35 2.15 3.43
N ALA A 429 -7.29 1.99 2.11
CA ALA A 429 -7.64 0.73 1.47
C ALA A 429 -6.65 -0.38 1.85
N ARG A 430 -7.17 -1.58 2.10
CA ARG A 430 -6.34 -2.79 2.30
C ARG A 430 -5.89 -3.30 0.94
N PHE A 431 -4.82 -2.72 0.41
CA PHE A 431 -4.28 -3.10 -0.89
C PHE A 431 -3.32 -4.29 -0.79
N GLY A 432 -3.73 -5.44 -1.33
CA GLY A 432 -2.95 -6.67 -1.34
C GLY A 432 -3.16 -7.58 -0.11
N TYR A 433 -2.50 -8.73 -0.15
CA TYR A 433 -2.62 -9.80 0.84
C TYR A 433 -1.50 -9.72 1.88
N SER A 434 -1.83 -10.06 3.12
CA SER A 434 -0.83 -10.19 4.18
C SER A 434 -0.13 -11.54 4.09
N LEU A 435 1.20 -11.56 4.11
CA LEU A 435 1.99 -12.79 4.09
C LEU A 435 1.74 -13.62 5.37
N SER A 436 1.69 -12.98 6.53
CA SER A 436 1.40 -13.64 7.81
C SER A 436 0.02 -14.29 7.84
N MET A 437 -1.00 -13.62 7.31
CA MET A 437 -2.38 -14.16 7.26
C MET A 437 -2.47 -15.34 6.27
N ALA A 438 -1.82 -15.22 5.12
CA ALA A 438 -1.75 -16.31 4.14
C ALA A 438 -1.09 -17.57 4.73
N LYS A 439 -0.08 -17.41 5.59
CA LYS A 439 0.53 -18.52 6.31
C LYS A 439 -0.42 -19.17 7.32
N GLN A 440 -1.23 -18.40 8.04
CA GLN A 440 -2.12 -18.91 9.10
C GLN A 440 -3.30 -19.74 8.58
N LYS A 441 -3.82 -19.41 7.39
CA LYS A 441 -4.95 -20.13 6.75
C LYS A 441 -4.67 -21.63 6.49
N ARG A 442 -3.46 -22.09 6.77
CA ARG A 442 -2.97 -23.47 6.66
C ARG A 442 -3.44 -24.38 7.79
N ASN A 443 -3.71 -23.85 8.98
CA ASN A 443 -4.11 -24.61 10.17
C ASN A 443 -5.61 -24.50 10.39
#